data_AF-A0A352M756-F1
#
_entry.id   AF-A0A352M756-F1
#
_cell.length_a   1.000
_cell.length_b   1.000
_cell.length_c   1.000
_cell.angle_alpha   90.00
_cell.angle_beta   90.00
_cell.angle_gamma   90.00
#
_symmetry.space_group_name_H-M   'P 1'
#
loop_
_entity.id
_entity.type
_entity.pdbx_description
1 polymer ?
#
loop_
_entity_poly.entity_id
_entity_poly.type
_entity_poly.pdbx_seq_one_letter_code
_entity_poly.pdbx_strand_id
1 'polypeptide(L)'
;AGAVYIADAVNDKILKVNLGDLKAGSLKISDLFSFAKSPAAGKTITDMAVINNGVYLLTLKGLFKFPAGGGKCVLAAKAGDKEILRKPVFIFADGAGNPAVTDEFYENPQIISFDKNDKIVKTIKLKAGEEEYNTYASDGASKFYANTIAPDGFSVFAAGDPKSVILHYKKDPAEKLKIFFAHFIGFDSAKNIYCHVAYSEAEGPVKANYIYKFGIDHKLLKKTELPLPEEDEIALAKPFMIVKEDLLVSYREAEDGFILTGIELK
;
A
#
# COMPACT_ATOMS: atom_id res chain seq x y z
N ALA A 1 -18.03 -2.25 -11.63
CA ALA A 1 -16.65 -2.65 -11.97
C ALA A 1 -15.70 -1.71 -11.25
N GLY A 2 -14.65 -2.23 -10.61
CA GLY A 2 -13.65 -1.39 -9.95
C GLY A 2 -12.79 -0.63 -10.96
N ALA A 3 -12.10 0.41 -10.49
CA ALA A 3 -11.07 1.12 -11.23
C ALA A 3 -9.81 1.23 -10.37
N VAL A 4 -8.64 1.09 -10.99
CA VAL A 4 -7.34 1.42 -10.38
C VAL A 4 -6.99 2.84 -10.76
N TYR A 5 -6.48 3.59 -9.78
CA TYR A 5 -6.00 4.94 -9.98
C TYR A 5 -4.49 4.95 -9.78
N ILE A 6 -3.77 5.65 -10.66
CA ILE A 6 -2.31 5.74 -10.62
C ILE A 6 -1.91 7.21 -10.64
N ALA A 7 -1.08 7.63 -9.70
CA ALA A 7 -0.47 8.95 -9.71
C ALA A 7 0.81 8.92 -10.55
N ASP A 8 0.74 9.49 -11.75
CA ASP A 8 1.90 9.82 -12.57
C ASP A 8 2.44 11.18 -12.10
N ALA A 9 3.34 11.12 -11.12
CA ALA A 9 3.95 12.30 -10.51
C ALA A 9 4.89 13.05 -11.46
N VAL A 10 5.45 12.38 -12.47
CA VAL A 10 6.36 12.99 -13.44
C VAL A 10 5.59 13.92 -14.39
N ASN A 11 4.41 13.49 -14.82
CA ASN A 11 3.58 14.26 -15.77
C ASN A 11 2.41 15.01 -15.11
N ASP A 12 2.40 15.07 -13.77
CA ASP A 12 1.33 15.66 -12.96
C ASP A 12 -0.08 15.18 -13.37
N LYS A 13 -0.28 13.86 -13.45
CA LYS A 13 -1.53 13.22 -13.89
C LYS A 13 -1.97 12.09 -12.96
N ILE A 14 -3.28 11.89 -12.88
CA ILE A 14 -3.91 10.70 -12.31
C ILE A 14 -4.56 9.94 -13.46
N LEU A 15 -4.14 8.69 -13.64
CA LEU A 15 -4.69 7.78 -14.63
C LEU A 15 -5.74 6.89 -13.98
N LYS A 16 -6.91 6.78 -14.59
CA LYS A 16 -7.95 5.83 -14.17
C LYS A 16 -8.00 4.66 -15.15
N VAL A 17 -7.84 3.46 -14.62
CA VAL A 17 -7.83 2.21 -15.38
C VAL A 17 -9.02 1.37 -14.95
N ASN A 18 -9.94 1.09 -15.88
CA ASN A 18 -11.10 0.25 -15.59
C ASN A 18 -10.69 -1.22 -15.51
N LEU A 19 -11.11 -1.90 -14.44
CA LEU A 19 -10.71 -3.28 -14.16
C LEU A 19 -11.57 -4.30 -14.89
N GLY A 20 -12.69 -3.87 -15.49
CA GLY A 20 -13.53 -4.72 -16.34
C GLY A 20 -12.84 -5.17 -17.64
N ASP A 21 -11.79 -4.45 -18.06
CA ASP A 21 -11.05 -4.68 -19.30
C ASP A 21 -9.66 -5.31 -19.05
N LEU A 22 -9.35 -5.68 -17.80
CA LEU A 22 -8.10 -6.34 -17.44
C LEU A 22 -8.02 -7.73 -18.09
N LYS A 23 -7.23 -7.84 -19.16
CA LYS A 23 -6.60 -9.10 -19.56
C LYS A 23 -5.12 -9.01 -19.25
N ALA A 24 -4.48 -10.13 -18.92
CA ALA A 24 -3.04 -10.19 -18.76
C ALA A 24 -2.35 -9.57 -20.00
N GLY A 25 -1.55 -8.52 -19.78
CA GLY A 25 -0.83 -7.83 -20.85
C GLY A 25 -1.61 -6.79 -21.67
N SER A 26 -2.88 -6.49 -21.37
CA SER A 26 -3.59 -5.39 -22.04
C SER A 26 -4.44 -4.57 -21.07
N LEU A 27 -4.11 -3.29 -20.92
CA LEU A 27 -4.87 -2.34 -20.13
C LEU A 27 -5.10 -1.05 -20.90
N LYS A 28 -6.36 -0.63 -20.94
CA LYS A 28 -6.76 0.63 -21.57
C LYS A 28 -6.97 1.69 -20.50
N ILE A 29 -6.24 2.80 -20.60
CA ILE A 29 -6.50 3.99 -19.79
C ILE A 29 -7.91 4.48 -20.15
N SER A 30 -8.78 4.55 -19.15
CA SER A 30 -10.19 4.89 -19.34
C SER A 30 -10.47 6.38 -19.16
N ASP A 31 -9.69 7.04 -18.31
CA ASP A 31 -9.83 8.45 -18.03
C ASP A 31 -8.49 9.02 -17.52
N LEU A 32 -8.29 10.31 -17.72
CA LEU A 32 -7.08 11.03 -17.38
C LEU A 32 -7.43 12.37 -16.76
N PHE A 33 -6.89 12.60 -15.57
CA PHE A 33 -7.06 13.85 -14.84
C PHE A 33 -5.70 14.49 -14.59
N SER A 34 -5.48 15.73 -15.03
CA SER A 34 -4.24 16.45 -14.75
C SER A 34 -4.33 17.29 -13.48
N PHE A 35 -3.28 17.24 -12.67
CA PHE A 35 -3.08 18.11 -11.51
C PHE A 35 -1.95 19.14 -11.71
N ALA A 36 -1.45 19.34 -12.93
CA ALA A 36 -0.34 20.24 -13.24
C ALA A 36 -0.58 21.71 -12.86
N LYS A 37 -1.84 22.14 -12.72
CA LYS A 37 -2.22 23.50 -12.30
C LYS A 37 -2.68 23.58 -10.84
N SER A 38 -2.36 22.56 -10.05
CA SER A 38 -2.79 22.46 -8.66
C SER A 38 -1.68 22.85 -7.69
N PRO A 39 -2.01 23.10 -6.41
CA PRO A 39 -1.02 23.19 -5.36
C PRO A 39 -0.19 21.91 -5.16
N ALA A 40 -0.60 20.76 -5.69
CA ALA A 40 0.17 19.51 -5.64
C ALA A 40 1.19 19.39 -6.79
N ALA A 41 1.10 20.22 -7.83
CA ALA A 41 1.97 20.14 -9.02
C ALA A 41 3.47 20.24 -8.67
N GLY A 42 4.27 19.45 -9.38
CA GLY A 42 5.73 19.40 -9.24
C GLY A 42 6.23 18.91 -7.87
N LYS A 43 5.36 18.31 -7.05
CA LYS A 43 5.74 17.72 -5.77
C LYS A 43 5.91 16.22 -5.92
N THR A 44 6.88 15.66 -5.21
CA THR A 44 7.00 14.22 -5.05
C THR A 44 5.78 13.68 -4.33
N ILE A 45 4.96 12.90 -5.04
CA ILE A 45 3.85 12.16 -4.48
C ILE A 45 4.44 10.92 -3.80
N THR A 46 4.27 10.80 -2.49
CA THR A 46 4.77 9.66 -1.72
C THR A 46 3.77 8.52 -1.68
N ASP A 47 2.47 8.86 -1.70
CA ASP A 47 1.38 7.88 -1.73
C ASP A 47 0.07 8.53 -2.22
N MET A 48 -0.91 7.72 -2.61
CA MET A 48 -2.22 8.17 -3.07
C MET A 48 -3.33 7.23 -2.60
N ALA A 49 -4.48 7.80 -2.22
CA ALA A 49 -5.69 7.04 -1.95
C ALA A 49 -6.92 7.63 -2.65
N VAL A 50 -7.84 6.76 -3.02
CA VAL A 50 -9.20 7.15 -3.44
C VAL A 50 -10.17 6.77 -2.32
N ILE A 51 -10.76 7.78 -1.69
CA ILE A 51 -11.58 7.62 -0.48
C ILE A 51 -12.88 8.39 -0.67
N ASN A 52 -14.02 7.71 -0.56
CA ASN A 52 -15.36 8.27 -0.79
C ASN A 52 -15.46 9.07 -2.11
N ASN A 53 -14.87 8.53 -3.19
CA ASN A 53 -14.77 9.15 -4.51
C ASN A 53 -13.92 10.44 -4.60
N GLY A 54 -13.28 10.87 -3.51
CA GLY A 54 -12.23 11.89 -3.54
C GLY A 54 -10.86 11.27 -3.82
N VAL A 55 -9.97 12.03 -4.47
CA VAL A 55 -8.57 11.62 -4.69
C VAL A 55 -7.67 12.39 -3.74
N TYR A 56 -6.86 11.67 -2.99
CA TYR A 56 -5.94 12.23 -2.02
C TYR A 56 -4.51 11.96 -2.46
N LEU A 57 -3.71 13.02 -2.55
CA LEU A 57 -2.29 12.96 -2.90
C LEU A 57 -1.46 13.33 -1.67
N LEU A 58 -0.68 12.38 -1.18
CA LEU A 58 0.25 12.60 -0.09
C LEU A 58 1.61 13.01 -0.63
N THR A 59 2.23 14.00 -0.01
CA THR A 59 3.56 14.48 -0.35
C THR A 59 4.35 14.76 0.92
N LEU A 60 5.66 14.96 0.78
CA LEU A 60 6.51 15.47 1.86
C LEU A 60 6.13 16.88 2.37
N LYS A 61 5.25 17.60 1.67
CA LYS A 61 4.79 18.95 2.04
C LYS A 61 3.36 18.97 2.58
N GLY A 62 2.68 17.84 2.60
CA GLY A 62 1.33 17.72 3.12
C GLY A 62 0.42 16.82 2.28
N LEU A 63 -0.81 16.77 2.75
CA LEU A 63 -1.92 16.06 2.14
C LEU A 63 -2.76 17.02 1.28
N PHE A 64 -2.90 16.69 0.01
CA PHE A 64 -3.74 17.41 -0.94
C PHE A 64 -4.95 16.55 -1.32
N LYS A 65 -6.10 17.19 -1.59
CA LYS A 65 -7.32 16.47 -2.00
C LYS A 65 -8.02 17.10 -3.18
N PHE A 66 -8.55 16.24 -4.04
CA PHE A 66 -9.60 16.52 -5.01
C PHE A 66 -10.93 16.04 -4.43
N PRO A 67 -11.91 16.93 -4.22
CA PRO A 67 -13.21 16.54 -3.69
C PRO A 67 -13.94 15.52 -4.57
N ALA A 68 -14.84 14.76 -3.95
CA ALA A 68 -15.73 13.85 -4.64
C ALA A 68 -16.58 14.61 -5.68
N GLY A 69 -16.68 14.08 -6.91
CA GLY A 69 -17.37 14.73 -8.02
C GLY A 69 -16.52 15.74 -8.79
N GLY A 70 -15.23 15.86 -8.46
CA GLY A 70 -14.30 16.75 -9.13
C GLY A 70 -14.22 18.13 -8.47
N GLY A 71 -13.29 18.96 -8.95
CA GLY A 71 -13.07 20.30 -8.42
C GLY A 71 -11.60 20.68 -8.36
N LYS A 72 -11.31 21.83 -7.76
CA LYS A 72 -9.94 22.28 -7.55
C LYS A 72 -9.29 21.45 -6.45
N CYS A 73 -8.03 21.09 -6.67
CA CYS A 73 -7.18 20.55 -5.62
C CYS A 73 -7.04 21.57 -4.49
N VAL A 74 -7.19 21.11 -3.25
CA VAL A 74 -6.94 21.91 -2.05
C VAL A 74 -5.95 21.22 -1.14
N LEU A 75 -5.30 22.00 -0.28
CA LEU A 75 -4.46 21.49 0.79
C LEU A 75 -5.34 21.10 1.97
N ALA A 76 -5.36 19.81 2.33
CA ALA A 76 -6.12 19.29 3.47
C ALA A 76 -5.31 19.36 4.76
N ALA A 77 -4.02 19.01 4.72
CA ALA A 77 -3.13 19.11 5.89
C ALA A 77 -1.71 19.47 5.45
N LYS A 78 -1.05 20.39 6.17
CA LYS A 78 0.35 20.76 5.93
C LYS A 78 1.30 19.74 6.57
N ALA A 79 2.49 19.61 5.98
CA ALA A 79 3.60 18.90 6.59
C ALA A 79 4.83 19.77 6.84
N GLY A 80 5.52 19.51 7.96
CA GLY A 80 6.74 20.19 8.41
C GLY A 80 6.93 20.11 9.92
N ASP A 81 8.09 20.53 10.43
CA ASP A 81 8.50 20.36 11.83
C ASP A 81 7.50 20.90 12.87
N LYS A 82 6.75 21.96 12.50
CA LYS A 82 5.74 22.61 13.35
C LYS A 82 4.30 22.30 12.96
N GLU A 83 4.12 21.44 11.96
CA GLU A 83 2.80 21.11 11.43
C GLU A 83 2.27 19.81 12.04
N ILE A 84 1.00 19.52 11.76
CA ILE A 84 0.31 18.30 12.22
C ILE A 84 0.99 17.04 11.68
N LEU A 85 1.42 17.08 10.41
CA LEU A 85 2.18 16.01 9.78
C LEU A 85 3.66 16.38 9.79
N ARG A 86 4.53 15.52 10.31
CA ARG A 86 5.99 15.80 10.30
C ARG A 86 6.73 15.00 9.24
N LYS A 87 6.49 13.69 9.20
CA LYS A 87 7.04 12.75 8.22
C LYS A 87 5.91 11.85 7.68
N PRO A 88 4.98 12.41 6.89
CA PRO A 88 3.91 11.63 6.28
C PRO A 88 4.48 10.60 5.29
N VAL A 89 4.01 9.35 5.35
CA VAL A 89 4.48 8.27 4.47
C VAL A 89 3.35 7.66 3.65
N PHE A 90 2.28 7.21 4.31
CA PHE A 90 1.16 6.51 3.66
C PHE A 90 -0.18 7.19 3.91
N ILE A 91 -1.12 7.03 2.97
CA ILE A 91 -2.52 7.46 3.09
C ILE A 91 -3.49 6.36 2.69
N PHE A 92 -4.58 6.24 3.44
CA PHE A 92 -5.65 5.28 3.17
C PHE A 92 -6.90 5.64 3.99
N ALA A 93 -7.96 4.83 3.90
CA ALA A 93 -9.20 5.06 4.64
C ALA A 93 -9.17 4.40 6.03
N ASP A 94 -9.64 5.13 7.05
CA ASP A 94 -10.04 4.54 8.33
C ASP A 94 -11.40 3.83 8.19
N GLY A 95 -11.89 3.24 9.29
CA GLY A 95 -13.13 2.45 9.26
C GLY A 95 -14.42 3.24 9.20
N ALA A 96 -14.34 4.56 9.40
CA ALA A 96 -15.43 5.46 9.12
C ALA A 96 -15.37 5.99 7.67
N GLY A 97 -14.41 5.52 6.87
CA GLY A 97 -14.16 6.01 5.52
C GLY A 97 -13.49 7.38 5.50
N ASN A 98 -12.86 7.82 6.59
CA ASN A 98 -12.10 9.08 6.61
C ASN A 98 -10.68 8.87 6.08
N PRO A 99 -10.06 9.86 5.42
CA PRO A 99 -8.64 9.82 5.13
C PRO A 99 -7.81 9.73 6.43
N ALA A 100 -6.87 8.80 6.45
CA ALA A 100 -5.90 8.59 7.52
C ALA A 100 -4.49 8.56 6.95
N VAL A 101 -3.56 9.23 7.64
CA VAL A 101 -2.15 9.35 7.22
C VAL A 101 -1.24 8.76 8.29
N THR A 102 -0.28 7.92 7.89
CA THR A 102 0.83 7.55 8.78
C THR A 102 1.85 8.67 8.80
N ASP A 103 2.15 9.17 9.99
CA ASP A 103 3.23 10.12 10.26
C ASP A 103 4.31 9.37 11.03
N GLU A 104 5.40 9.01 10.35
CA GLU A 104 6.46 8.15 10.88
C GLU A 104 7.61 8.95 11.49
N PHE A 105 7.30 10.11 12.06
CA PHE A 105 8.29 10.89 12.79
C PHE A 105 8.82 10.07 13.97
N TYR A 106 10.12 9.76 13.97
CA TYR A 106 10.71 8.73 14.82
C TYR A 106 10.43 8.88 16.33
N GLU A 107 10.30 10.11 16.84
CA GLU A 107 10.02 10.36 18.27
C GLU A 107 8.55 10.15 18.64
N ASN A 108 7.64 10.22 17.67
CA ASN A 108 6.21 10.12 17.88
C ASN A 108 5.51 9.60 16.62
N PRO A 109 5.79 8.34 16.20
CA PRO A 109 5.12 7.77 15.05
C PRO A 109 3.64 7.60 15.38
N GLN A 110 2.78 7.95 14.44
CA GLN A 110 1.34 8.02 14.67
C GLN A 110 0.54 7.85 13.39
N ILE A 111 -0.75 7.57 13.55
CA ILE A 111 -1.72 7.60 12.47
C ILE A 111 -2.77 8.64 12.79
N ILE A 112 -3.03 9.55 11.86
CA ILE A 112 -3.92 10.70 12.04
C ILE A 112 -5.06 10.61 11.02
N SER A 113 -6.30 10.57 11.50
CA SER A 113 -7.51 10.56 10.67
C SER A 113 -8.17 11.94 10.63
N PHE A 114 -8.65 12.35 9.46
CA PHE A 114 -9.26 13.66 9.20
C PHE A 114 -10.70 13.52 8.73
N ASP A 115 -11.63 14.36 9.22
CA ASP A 115 -12.99 14.41 8.70
C ASP A 115 -13.07 15.07 7.30
N LYS A 116 -14.28 15.13 6.75
CA LYS A 116 -14.56 15.82 5.47
C LYS A 116 -14.18 17.30 5.46
N ASN A 117 -14.06 17.94 6.63
CA ASN A 117 -13.68 19.33 6.81
C ASN A 117 -12.19 19.49 7.14
N ASP A 118 -11.40 18.43 6.94
CA ASP A 118 -9.96 18.36 7.19
C ASP A 118 -9.56 18.55 8.67
N LYS A 119 -10.47 18.28 9.60
CA LYS A 119 -10.20 18.32 11.05
C LYS A 119 -9.79 16.95 11.55
N ILE A 120 -8.81 16.91 12.45
CA ILE A 120 -8.40 15.67 13.12
C ILE A 120 -9.58 15.13 13.94
N VAL A 121 -9.93 13.86 13.70
CA VAL A 121 -10.98 13.14 14.46
C VAL A 121 -10.42 11.97 15.26
N LYS A 122 -9.24 11.47 14.90
CA LYS A 122 -8.60 10.34 15.60
C LYS A 122 -7.08 10.41 15.44
N THR A 123 -6.37 10.08 16.51
CA THR A 123 -4.93 9.85 16.49
C THR A 123 -4.63 8.54 17.19
N ILE A 124 -3.87 7.67 16.54
CA ILE A 124 -3.34 6.44 17.13
C ILE A 124 -1.83 6.59 17.24
N LYS A 125 -1.30 6.44 18.46
CA LYS A 125 0.14 6.41 18.66
C LYS A 125 0.67 5.04 18.25
N LEU A 126 1.72 5.04 17.44
CA LEU A 126 2.50 3.86 17.12
C LEU A 126 3.65 3.76 18.14
N LYS A 127 4.23 2.57 18.31
CA LYS A 127 5.42 2.42 19.15
C LYS A 127 6.63 3.02 18.43
N ALA A 128 7.43 3.79 19.15
CA ALA A 128 8.77 4.17 18.73
C ALA A 128 9.77 3.11 19.23
N GLY A 129 10.60 2.56 18.32
CA GLY A 129 11.73 1.67 18.66
C GLY A 129 11.79 0.38 17.84
N GLU A 130 13.02 0.06 17.40
CA GLU A 130 13.66 -1.15 16.79
C GLU A 130 12.86 -2.18 15.96
N GLU A 131 11.57 -2.40 16.19
CA GLU A 131 10.72 -3.16 15.26
C GLU A 131 10.30 -2.21 14.13
N GLU A 132 11.12 -2.12 13.08
CA GLU A 132 10.78 -1.37 11.87
C GLU A 132 9.50 -1.98 11.28
N TYR A 133 8.39 -1.25 11.40
CA TYR A 133 7.18 -1.55 10.63
C TYR A 133 7.54 -1.42 9.15
N ASN A 134 7.53 -2.56 8.46
CA ASN A 134 8.01 -2.59 7.08
C ASN A 134 6.96 -2.04 6.10
N THR A 135 5.68 -2.21 6.42
CA THR A 135 4.55 -1.86 5.55
C THR A 135 3.30 -1.59 6.38
N TYR A 136 2.38 -0.80 5.82
CA TYR A 136 1.08 -0.53 6.41
C TYR A 136 -0.02 -0.79 5.39
N ALA A 137 -1.12 -1.38 5.85
CA ALA A 137 -2.36 -1.45 5.07
C ALA A 137 -3.58 -1.29 5.97
N SER A 138 -4.74 -1.06 5.35
CA SER A 138 -6.05 -0.97 6.01
C SER A 138 -6.95 -2.09 5.51
N ASP A 139 -7.80 -2.63 6.37
CA ASP A 139 -8.87 -3.56 5.97
C ASP A 139 -10.09 -2.86 5.37
N GLY A 140 -10.01 -1.53 5.20
CA GLY A 140 -11.11 -0.69 4.75
C GLY A 140 -12.27 -0.58 5.74
N ALA A 141 -12.13 -1.13 6.96
CA ALA A 141 -13.24 -1.27 7.90
C ALA A 141 -12.97 -0.75 9.32
N SER A 142 -11.72 -0.49 9.74
CA SER A 142 -11.36 0.34 10.93
C SER A 142 -9.95 0.17 11.46
N LYS A 143 -9.22 -0.81 10.96
CA LYS A 143 -7.97 -1.21 11.58
C LYS A 143 -6.81 -0.93 10.64
N PHE A 144 -5.80 -0.38 11.27
CA PHE A 144 -4.48 -0.20 10.71
C PHE A 144 -3.73 -1.49 10.96
N TYR A 145 -2.91 -1.93 10.01
CA TYR A 145 -2.10 -3.12 10.19
C TYR A 145 -0.68 -2.84 9.80
N ALA A 146 0.24 -3.43 10.55
CA ALA A 146 1.65 -3.37 10.25
C ALA A 146 2.24 -4.77 10.34
N ASN A 147 3.35 -4.99 9.63
CA ASN A 147 4.05 -6.26 9.66
C ASN A 147 5.48 -6.12 10.21
N THR A 148 5.92 -7.17 10.91
CA THR A 148 7.31 -7.36 11.31
C THR A 148 7.87 -8.60 10.62
N ILE A 149 9.18 -8.58 10.37
CA ILE A 149 9.91 -9.65 9.67
C ILE A 149 10.91 -10.26 10.64
N ALA A 150 10.99 -11.58 10.64
CA ALA A 150 12.06 -12.35 11.25
C ALA A 150 12.61 -13.35 10.21
N PRO A 151 13.83 -13.87 10.37
CA PRO A 151 14.42 -14.83 9.43
C PRO A 151 13.53 -16.06 9.16
N ASP A 152 12.77 -16.50 10.15
CA ASP A 152 11.96 -17.72 10.11
C ASP A 152 10.44 -17.48 9.97
N GLY A 153 10.02 -16.23 9.85
CA GLY A 153 8.60 -15.91 9.83
C GLY A 153 8.32 -14.43 9.70
N PHE A 154 7.06 -14.10 9.53
CA PHE A 154 6.60 -12.73 9.61
C PHE A 154 5.28 -12.70 10.34
N SER A 155 4.91 -11.53 10.84
CA SER A 155 3.65 -11.36 11.54
C SER A 155 2.95 -10.09 11.10
N VAL A 156 1.63 -10.11 11.09
CA VAL A 156 0.76 -8.95 10.84
C VAL A 156 -0.05 -8.69 12.10
N PHE A 157 -0.10 -7.44 12.54
CA PHE A 157 -0.76 -7.02 13.78
C PHE A 157 -1.60 -5.77 13.55
N ALA A 158 -2.57 -5.49 14.42
CA ALA A 158 -3.20 -4.17 14.38
C ALA A 158 -2.22 -3.09 14.84
N ALA A 159 -2.09 -2.00 14.07
CA ALA A 159 -1.20 -0.90 14.39
C ALA A 159 -1.66 -0.20 15.67
N GLY A 160 -0.69 0.10 16.54
CA GLY A 160 -0.95 0.60 17.89
C GLY A 160 -1.24 -0.48 18.94
N ASP A 161 -1.49 -1.74 18.54
CA ASP A 161 -1.61 -2.89 19.46
C ASP A 161 -0.89 -4.15 18.91
N PRO A 162 0.44 -4.24 19.08
CA PRO A 162 1.22 -5.39 18.59
C PRO A 162 0.90 -6.70 19.31
N LYS A 163 0.11 -6.69 20.39
CA LYS A 163 -0.37 -7.93 21.03
C LYS A 163 -1.52 -8.56 20.24
N SER A 164 -2.17 -7.80 19.37
CA SER A 164 -3.23 -8.26 18.48
C SER A 164 -2.65 -8.88 17.20
N VAL A 165 -1.94 -10.00 17.35
CA VAL A 165 -1.44 -10.76 16.20
C VAL A 165 -2.62 -11.29 15.39
N ILE A 166 -2.62 -11.01 14.10
CA ILE A 166 -3.67 -11.44 13.17
C ILE A 166 -3.14 -12.58 12.34
N LEU A 167 -1.95 -12.40 11.76
CA LEU A 167 -1.27 -13.48 11.07
C LEU A 167 0.08 -13.69 11.74
N HIS A 168 0.37 -14.94 12.06
CA HIS A 168 1.72 -15.37 12.39
C HIS A 168 2.09 -16.48 11.43
N TYR A 169 2.92 -16.15 10.44
CA TYR A 169 3.44 -17.12 9.50
C TYR A 169 4.83 -17.56 9.95
N LYS A 170 5.02 -18.87 10.03
CA LYS A 170 6.31 -19.50 10.27
C LYS A 170 6.63 -20.39 9.09
N LYS A 171 7.83 -20.25 8.52
CA LYS A 171 8.28 -21.15 7.44
C LYS A 171 8.49 -22.56 7.99
N ASP A 172 8.44 -23.55 7.10
CA ASP A 172 8.86 -24.91 7.43
C ASP A 172 10.29 -24.89 8.00
N PRO A 173 10.56 -25.46 9.18
CA PRO A 173 11.92 -25.56 9.72
C PRO A 173 12.91 -26.27 8.79
N ALA A 174 12.44 -27.11 7.87
CA ALA A 174 13.27 -27.77 6.86
C ALA A 174 13.69 -26.83 5.71
N GLU A 175 13.00 -25.70 5.52
CA GLU A 175 13.34 -24.68 4.53
C GLU A 175 14.62 -23.96 4.95
N LYS A 176 15.64 -24.02 4.09
CA LYS A 176 16.96 -23.44 4.37
C LYS A 176 17.00 -21.94 4.04
N LEU A 177 16.15 -21.50 3.11
CA LEU A 177 16.05 -20.07 2.79
C LEU A 177 15.42 -19.29 3.95
N LYS A 178 15.94 -18.10 4.19
CA LYS A 178 15.43 -17.16 5.18
C LYS A 178 14.45 -16.21 4.50
N ILE A 179 13.47 -15.73 5.27
CA ILE A 179 12.64 -14.61 4.83
C ILE A 179 13.53 -13.37 4.84
N PHE A 180 13.82 -12.86 3.65
CA PHE A 180 14.54 -11.61 3.43
C PHE A 180 13.58 -10.43 3.47
N PHE A 181 12.38 -10.64 2.95
CA PHE A 181 11.38 -9.60 2.78
C PHE A 181 9.99 -10.18 2.97
N ALA A 182 9.13 -9.45 3.68
CA ALA A 182 7.70 -9.69 3.68
C ALA A 182 6.98 -8.33 3.65
N HIS A 183 5.98 -8.22 2.78
CA HIS A 183 5.15 -7.03 2.64
C HIS A 183 3.69 -7.41 2.75
N PHE A 184 3.01 -6.75 3.67
CA PHE A 184 1.58 -6.93 3.83
C PHE A 184 0.85 -6.07 2.79
N ILE A 185 0.17 -6.73 1.85
CA ILE A 185 -0.49 -6.06 0.73
C ILE A 185 -1.86 -5.52 1.18
N GLY A 186 -2.62 -6.32 1.92
CA GLY A 186 -3.95 -5.94 2.38
C GLY A 186 -4.91 -7.11 2.50
N PHE A 187 -6.20 -6.77 2.55
CA PHE A 187 -7.30 -7.72 2.62
C PHE A 187 -8.16 -7.67 1.36
N ASP A 188 -8.70 -8.80 0.94
CA ASP A 188 -9.83 -8.81 0.00
C ASP A 188 -11.17 -8.60 0.71
N SER A 189 -12.26 -8.57 -0.06
CA SER A 189 -13.62 -8.40 0.48
C SER A 189 -14.08 -9.53 1.41
N ALA A 190 -13.50 -10.72 1.27
CA ALA A 190 -13.73 -11.86 2.15
C ALA A 190 -12.81 -11.85 3.39
N LYS A 191 -12.01 -10.79 3.56
CA LYS A 191 -11.03 -10.63 4.64
C LYS A 191 -9.91 -11.66 4.61
N ASN A 192 -9.62 -12.24 3.45
CA ASN A 192 -8.40 -13.01 3.26
C ASN A 192 -7.20 -12.05 3.22
N ILE A 193 -6.05 -12.52 3.72
CA ILE A 193 -4.84 -11.74 3.93
C ILE A 193 -3.86 -12.02 2.79
N TYR A 194 -3.34 -10.97 2.15
CA TYR A 194 -2.36 -11.11 1.08
C TYR A 194 -1.00 -10.56 1.51
N CYS A 195 0.05 -11.36 1.29
CA CYS A 195 1.42 -11.00 1.60
C CYS A 195 2.34 -11.30 0.43
N HIS A 196 3.21 -10.37 0.09
CA HIS A 196 4.35 -10.60 -0.80
C HIS A 196 5.54 -11.01 0.06
N VAL A 197 6.17 -12.15 -0.23
CA VAL A 197 7.28 -12.68 0.58
C VAL A 197 8.38 -13.15 -0.34
N ALA A 198 9.60 -12.67 -0.08
CA ALA A 198 10.80 -13.06 -0.79
C ALA A 198 11.80 -13.72 0.17
N TYR A 199 12.48 -14.74 -0.34
CA TYR A 199 13.38 -15.61 0.39
C TYR A 199 14.79 -15.52 -0.17
N SER A 200 15.79 -15.53 0.70
CA SER A 200 17.21 -15.52 0.31
C SER A 200 18.02 -16.47 1.18
N GLU A 201 19.26 -16.73 0.76
CA GLU A 201 20.28 -17.19 1.70
C GLU A 201 20.69 -16.05 2.63
N ALA A 202 21.38 -16.36 3.74
CA ALA A 202 21.61 -15.45 4.87
C ALA A 202 22.00 -14.01 4.51
N GLU A 203 22.79 -13.83 3.44
CA GLU A 203 23.10 -12.53 2.81
C GLU A 203 23.21 -12.67 1.26
N GLY A 204 22.43 -13.58 0.67
CA GLY A 204 22.47 -13.89 -0.77
C GLY A 204 21.38 -13.18 -1.57
N PRO A 205 21.39 -13.31 -2.92
CA PRO A 205 20.30 -12.81 -3.75
C PRO A 205 18.98 -13.51 -3.40
N VAL A 206 17.86 -12.89 -3.78
CA VAL A 206 16.54 -13.51 -3.68
C VAL A 206 16.54 -14.81 -4.50
N LYS A 207 16.13 -15.91 -3.87
CA LYS A 207 16.06 -17.25 -4.48
C LYS A 207 14.65 -17.76 -4.67
N ALA A 208 13.68 -17.18 -3.99
CA ALA A 208 12.27 -17.48 -4.21
C ALA A 208 11.40 -16.28 -3.86
N ASN A 209 10.33 -16.09 -4.63
CA ASN A 209 9.49 -14.92 -4.55
C ASN A 209 8.02 -15.31 -4.71
N TYR A 210 7.13 -14.90 -3.80
CA TYR A 210 5.76 -15.39 -3.79
C TYR A 210 4.74 -14.35 -3.32
N ILE A 211 3.53 -14.47 -3.84
CA ILE A 211 2.32 -13.94 -3.22
C ILE A 211 1.62 -15.06 -2.46
N TYR A 212 1.41 -14.86 -1.17
CA TYR A 212 0.65 -15.73 -0.29
C TYR A 212 -0.74 -15.14 -0.06
N LYS A 213 -1.78 -15.99 -0.10
CA LYS A 213 -3.13 -15.70 0.37
C LYS A 213 -3.46 -16.60 1.55
N PHE A 214 -3.77 -15.99 2.69
CA PHE A 214 -4.24 -16.69 3.88
C PHE A 214 -5.73 -16.43 4.10
N GLY A 215 -6.44 -17.44 4.60
CA GLY A 215 -7.83 -17.30 5.02
C GLY A 215 -7.95 -16.43 6.27
N ILE A 216 -9.18 -16.05 6.60
CA ILE A 216 -9.50 -15.43 7.89
C ILE A 216 -9.21 -16.37 9.07
N ASP A 217 -9.14 -17.68 8.83
CA ASP A 217 -8.68 -18.69 9.80
C ASP A 217 -7.14 -18.83 9.84
N HIS A 218 -6.44 -17.95 9.12
CA HIS A 218 -4.98 -17.83 9.02
C HIS A 218 -4.29 -19.02 8.35
N LYS A 219 -5.05 -19.93 7.73
CA LYS A 219 -4.47 -21.01 6.93
C LYS A 219 -4.06 -20.51 5.56
N LEU A 220 -2.96 -21.05 5.05
CA LEU A 220 -2.53 -20.79 3.70
C LEU A 220 -3.55 -21.38 2.71
N LEU A 221 -4.16 -20.52 1.90
CA LEU A 221 -5.12 -20.92 0.87
C LEU A 221 -4.46 -21.05 -0.50
N LYS A 222 -3.63 -20.07 -0.87
CA LYS A 222 -2.92 -20.04 -2.16
C LYS A 222 -1.52 -19.49 -2.01
N LYS A 223 -0.63 -19.99 -2.85
CA LYS A 223 0.76 -19.54 -2.97
C LYS A 223 1.09 -19.48 -4.45
N THR A 224 1.36 -18.29 -4.96
CA THR A 224 1.72 -18.08 -6.36
C THR A 224 3.13 -17.54 -6.46
N GLU A 225 3.94 -18.18 -7.29
CA GLU A 225 5.31 -17.79 -7.56
C GLU A 225 5.34 -16.54 -8.44
N LEU A 226 6.19 -15.60 -8.06
CA LEU A 226 6.55 -14.44 -8.86
C LEU A 226 7.94 -14.69 -9.47
N PRO A 227 8.25 -14.03 -10.60
CA PRO A 227 9.61 -14.03 -11.13
C PRO A 227 10.63 -13.56 -10.08
N LEU A 228 11.90 -13.93 -10.29
CA LEU A 228 13.00 -13.39 -9.51
C LEU A 228 13.40 -11.98 -9.98
N PRO A 229 14.05 -11.17 -9.12
CA PRO A 229 14.54 -9.83 -9.50
C PRO A 229 15.42 -9.80 -10.75
N GLU A 230 16.24 -10.83 -10.96
CA GLU A 230 17.04 -10.98 -12.18
C GLU A 230 16.24 -11.35 -13.44
N GLU A 231 15.00 -11.82 -13.30
CA GLU A 231 14.15 -12.30 -14.40
C GLU A 231 13.12 -11.26 -14.85
N ASP A 232 12.49 -10.56 -13.90
CA ASP A 232 11.47 -9.54 -14.18
C ASP A 232 11.42 -8.51 -13.04
N GLU A 233 11.37 -7.23 -13.41
CA GLU A 233 11.28 -6.10 -12.47
C GLU A 233 10.01 -6.14 -11.60
N ILE A 234 8.96 -6.85 -12.04
CA ILE A 234 7.77 -7.11 -11.20
C ILE A 234 8.15 -7.71 -9.85
N ALA A 235 9.24 -8.48 -9.78
CA ALA A 235 9.73 -9.07 -8.54
C ALA A 235 10.11 -8.05 -7.47
N LEU A 236 10.47 -6.82 -7.88
CA LEU A 236 10.85 -5.70 -7.03
C LEU A 236 9.75 -4.64 -6.91
N ALA A 237 8.66 -4.79 -7.63
CA ALA A 237 7.61 -3.79 -7.69
C ALA A 237 6.93 -3.62 -6.32
N LYS A 238 7.04 -2.42 -5.77
CA LYS A 238 6.17 -1.90 -4.72
C LYS A 238 5.40 -0.74 -5.37
N PRO A 239 4.07 -0.75 -5.43
CA PRO A 239 3.11 -1.52 -4.64
C PRO A 239 2.38 -2.65 -5.41
N PHE A 240 1.76 -3.56 -4.65
CA PHE A 240 0.72 -4.46 -5.14
C PHE A 240 -0.65 -3.94 -4.68
N MET A 241 -1.67 -4.12 -5.52
CA MET A 241 -3.05 -3.76 -5.18
C MET A 241 -3.97 -4.95 -5.42
N ILE A 242 -4.77 -5.31 -4.41
CA ILE A 242 -5.82 -6.32 -4.54
C ILE A 242 -7.00 -5.69 -5.27
N VAL A 243 -7.30 -6.20 -6.47
CA VAL A 243 -8.38 -5.68 -7.33
C VAL A 243 -9.69 -6.42 -7.09
N LYS A 244 -9.59 -7.74 -6.91
CA LYS A 244 -10.66 -8.62 -6.46
C LYS A 244 -10.01 -9.86 -5.86
N GLU A 245 -10.83 -10.76 -5.32
CA GLU A 245 -10.34 -12.05 -4.86
C GLU A 245 -9.47 -12.72 -5.94
N ASP A 246 -8.29 -13.16 -5.52
CA ASP A 246 -7.26 -13.84 -6.33
C ASP A 246 -6.69 -13.04 -7.52
N LEU A 247 -6.99 -11.75 -7.65
CA LEU A 247 -6.41 -10.90 -8.69
C LEU A 247 -5.78 -9.67 -8.08
N LEU A 248 -4.47 -9.56 -8.25
CA LEU A 248 -3.71 -8.37 -7.90
C LEU A 248 -3.25 -7.65 -9.16
N VAL A 249 -2.91 -6.38 -9.01
CA VAL A 249 -2.20 -5.60 -10.01
C VAL A 249 -0.96 -5.00 -9.37
N SER A 250 0.14 -5.01 -10.14
CA SER A 250 1.35 -4.24 -9.86
C SER A 250 1.79 -3.51 -11.13
N TYR A 251 2.87 -2.76 -11.07
CA TYR A 251 3.45 -2.11 -12.25
C TYR A 251 4.97 -2.29 -12.30
N ARG A 252 5.52 -2.16 -13.50
CA ARG A 252 6.96 -1.98 -13.73
C ARG A 252 7.21 -0.75 -14.59
N GLU A 253 8.39 -0.17 -14.48
CA GLU A 253 8.80 0.95 -15.32
C GLU A 253 9.00 0.47 -16.77
N ALA A 254 8.89 1.40 -17.73
CA ALA A 254 9.14 1.19 -19.14
C ALA A 254 9.70 2.49 -19.74
N GLU A 255 10.37 2.41 -20.90
CA GLU A 255 11.02 3.58 -21.53
C GLU A 255 10.09 4.81 -21.66
N ASP A 256 8.81 4.60 -21.97
CA ASP A 256 7.81 5.65 -22.15
C ASP A 256 6.75 5.72 -21.02
N GLY A 257 7.03 5.14 -19.85
CA GLY A 257 6.14 5.20 -18.69
C GLY A 257 6.15 3.96 -17.82
N PHE A 258 5.02 3.26 -17.74
CA PHE A 258 4.90 2.05 -16.92
C PHE A 258 3.95 1.02 -17.56
N ILE A 259 4.18 -0.25 -17.22
CA ILE A 259 3.32 -1.36 -17.62
C ILE A 259 2.66 -1.91 -16.37
N LEU A 260 1.33 -1.86 -16.33
CA LEU A 260 0.55 -2.57 -15.31
C LEU A 260 0.44 -4.05 -15.64
N THR A 261 0.67 -4.89 -14.64
CA THR A 261 0.60 -6.34 -14.75
C THR A 261 -0.42 -6.91 -13.78
N GLY A 262 -1.38 -7.67 -14.30
CA GLY A 262 -2.31 -8.46 -13.50
C GLY A 262 -1.68 -9.78 -13.08
N ILE A 263 -1.87 -10.16 -11.82
CA ILE A 263 -1.32 -11.36 -11.19
C ILE A 263 -2.49 -12.15 -10.62
N GLU A 264 -2.77 -13.30 -11.22
CA GLU A 264 -3.80 -14.22 -10.74
C GLU A 264 -3.20 -15.25 -9.79
N LEU A 265 -3.78 -15.37 -8.60
CA LEU A 265 -3.39 -16.39 -7.64
C LEU A 265 -4.03 -17.73 -8.02
N LYS A 266 -3.16 -18.69 -8.32
CA LYS A 266 -3.52 -20.06 -8.65
C LYS A 266 -3.41 -20.97 -7.43
#